data_AF-A0A7K1V0L5-F1
#
_entry.id   AF-A0A7K1V0L5-F1
#
_cell.length_a   1.000
_cell.length_b   1.000
_cell.length_c   1.000
_cell.angle_alpha   90.00
_cell.angle_beta   90.00
_cell.angle_gamma   90.00
#
_symmetry.space_group_name_H-M   'P 1'
#
loop_
_entity.id
_entity.type
_entity.pdbx_description
1 polymer ?
#
loop_
_entity_poly.entity_id
_entity_poly.type
_entity_poly.pdbx_seq_one_letter_code
_entity_poly.pdbx_strand_id
1 'polypeptide(L)' 'MTDVRIDDFLLGEVDVDSPVISTPMQRAASQLQRALPSGWKVEVAEATYPTVRKGQPVLRLILPEG' A
#
# COMPACT_ATOMS: atom_id res chain seq x y z
N MET A 1 -28.42 -12.08 15.01
CA MET A 1 -27.37 -12.02 16.05
C MET A 1 -26.31 -13.04 15.64
N THR A 2 -25.29 -12.62 14.89
CA THR A 2 -24.21 -13.53 14.49
C THR A 2 -22.89 -12.90 14.88
N ASP A 3 -22.29 -13.52 15.89
CA ASP A 3 -20.97 -13.31 16.44
C ASP A 3 -19.94 -13.73 15.37
N VAL A 4 -19.08 -12.80 14.92
CA VAL A 4 -18.02 -13.10 13.96
C VAL A 4 -16.69 -13.04 14.71
N ARG A 5 -16.12 -14.21 14.99
CA ARG A 5 -14.75 -14.34 15.49
C ARG A 5 -13.80 -14.25 14.30
N ILE A 6 -12.93 -13.25 14.33
CA ILE A 6 -11.87 -13.02 13.35
C ILE A 6 -10.60 -13.55 13.99
N ASP A 7 -10.32 -14.83 13.79
CA ASP A 7 -9.00 -15.38 14.08
C ASP A 7 -8.52 -16.11 12.82
N ASP A 8 -7.31 -15.74 12.40
CA ASP A 8 -6.44 -16.48 11.49
C ASP A 8 -6.65 -16.29 9.97
N PHE A 9 -6.41 -15.07 9.48
CA PHE A 9 -6.04 -14.86 8.07
C PHE A 9 -4.53 -15.02 7.92
N LEU A 10 -4.06 -16.27 7.82
CA LEU A 10 -2.69 -16.57 7.41
C LEU A 10 -2.51 -16.24 5.92
N LEU A 11 -1.51 -15.40 5.66
CA LEU A 11 -1.09 -14.89 4.36
C LEU A 11 -0.55 -16.03 3.48
N GLY A 12 -1.45 -16.67 2.73
CA GLY A 12 -1.13 -17.64 1.69
C GLY A 12 -1.12 -16.98 0.32
N GLU A 13 0.07 -16.79 -0.21
CA GLU A 13 0.44 -16.47 -1.60
C GLU A 13 -0.54 -17.02 -2.66
N VAL A 14 -1.42 -16.16 -3.19
CA VAL A 14 -1.74 -16.02 -4.61
C VAL A 14 -2.52 -14.71 -4.78
N ASP A 15 -2.11 -13.81 -5.67
CA ASP A 15 -3.08 -12.84 -6.22
C ASP A 15 -3.14 -13.01 -7.73
N VAL A 16 -3.93 -14.01 -8.12
CA VAL A 16 -4.46 -14.17 -9.47
C VAL A 16 -5.62 -13.19 -9.58
N ASP A 17 -5.38 -12.07 -10.26
CA ASP A 17 -6.36 -11.38 -11.11
C ASP A 17 -7.77 -11.17 -10.51
N SER A 18 -7.85 -10.74 -9.25
CA SER A 18 -9.02 -9.96 -8.84
C SER A 18 -8.98 -8.63 -9.61
N PRO A 19 -10.11 -8.07 -10.07
CA PRO A 19 -10.12 -6.66 -10.45
C PRO A 19 -9.82 -5.88 -9.17
N VAL A 20 -8.54 -5.65 -8.90
CA VAL A 20 -8.07 -4.87 -7.77
C VAL A 20 -8.71 -3.52 -8.00
N ILE A 21 -9.75 -3.22 -7.23
CA ILE A 21 -10.37 -1.90 -7.23
C ILE A 21 -9.27 -0.97 -6.75
N SER A 22 -8.51 -0.45 -7.71
CA SER A 22 -7.33 0.31 -7.43
C SER A 22 -7.80 1.60 -6.79
N THR A 23 -7.41 1.81 -5.54
CA THR A 23 -7.71 3.07 -4.88
C THR A 23 -7.02 4.21 -5.63
N PRO A 24 -7.53 5.45 -5.58
CA PRO A 24 -6.83 6.59 -6.16
C PRO A 24 -5.35 6.66 -5.74
N MET A 25 -5.04 6.27 -4.50
CA MET A 25 -3.68 6.24 -3.98
C MET A 25 -2.82 5.14 -4.60
N GLN A 26 -3.36 3.94 -4.82
CA GLN A 26 -2.65 2.87 -5.52
C GLN A 26 -2.35 3.25 -6.97
N ARG A 27 -3.28 3.92 -7.67
CA ARG A 27 -3.01 4.44 -9.02
C ARG A 27 -1.90 5.47 -9.02
N ALA A 28 -1.93 6.41 -8.08
CA ALA A 28 -0.88 7.41 -7.94
C ALA A 28 0.48 6.76 -7.64
N ALA A 29 0.51 5.74 -6.78
CA ALA A 29 1.72 4.96 -6.50
C ALA A 29 2.27 4.29 -7.76
N SER A 30 1.41 3.64 -8.56
CA SER A 30 1.83 3.01 -9.82
C SER A 30 2.34 4.02 -10.85
N GLN A 31 1.70 5.19 -10.96
CA GLN A 31 2.17 6.25 -11.85
C GLN A 31 3.53 6.79 -11.42
N LEU A 32 3.69 7.04 -10.12
CA LEU A 32 4.95 7.53 -9.57
C LEU A 32 6.08 6.51 -9.72
N GLN A 33 5.80 5.23 -9.43
CA GLN A 33 6.78 4.14 -9.58
C GLN A 33 7.36 4.04 -10.99
N ARG A 34 6.53 4.29 -12.03
CA ARG A 34 6.96 4.28 -13.43
C ARG A 34 7.84 5.47 -13.80
N ALA A 35 7.74 6.57 -13.07
CA ALA A 35 8.51 7.79 -13.31
C ALA A 35 9.85 7.82 -12.56
N LEU A 36 10.06 6.91 -11.60
CA LEU A 36 11.27 6.88 -10.78
C LEU A 36 12.41 6.09 -11.43
N PRO A 37 13.68 6.39 -11.06
CA PRO A 37 14.82 5.58 -11.47
C PRO A 37 14.72 4.14 -10.96
N SER A 38 15.47 3.24 -11.61
CA SER A 38 15.61 1.86 -11.16
C SER A 38 16.10 1.78 -9.72
N GLY A 39 15.55 0.84 -8.95
CA GLY A 39 15.92 0.62 -7.54
C GLY A 39 15.08 1.42 -6.55
N TRP A 40 14.40 2.49 -6.98
CA TRP A 40 13.46 3.22 -6.14
C TRP A 40 12.12 2.48 -6.07
N LYS A 41 11.48 2.50 -4.90
CA LYS A 41 10.15 1.92 -4.72
C LYS A 41 9.15 2.92 -4.15
N VAL A 42 7.88 2.78 -4.51
CA VAL A 42 6.75 3.55 -3.98
C VAL A 42 5.78 2.61 -3.28
N GLU A 43 5.41 2.95 -2.05
CA GLU A 43 4.41 2.23 -1.27
C GLU A 43 3.29 3.17 -0.82
N VAL A 44 2.08 2.62 -0.68
CA VAL A 44 1.00 3.29 0.06
C VAL A 44 1.12 2.88 1.52
N ALA A 45 1.34 3.84 2.41
CA ALA A 45 1.49 3.61 3.84
C ALA A 45 0.50 4.47 4.63
N GLU A 46 0.28 4.14 5.90
CA GLU A 46 -0.44 5.04 6.79
C GLU A 46 0.50 6.13 7.32
N ALA A 47 -0.03 7.35 7.40
CA ALA A 47 0.68 8.46 7.99
C ALA A 47 0.96 8.23 9.47
N THR A 48 2.26 8.17 9.82
CA THR A 48 2.76 8.14 11.19
C THR A 48 3.29 9.49 11.68
N TYR A 49 3.43 10.46 10.78
CA TYR A 49 4.00 11.78 11.09
C TYR A 49 2.96 12.77 11.64
N PRO A 50 3.37 13.69 12.55
CA PRO A 50 2.44 14.63 13.20
C PRO A 50 1.82 15.67 12.25
N THR A 51 2.41 15.87 11.08
CA THR A 51 1.97 16.88 10.09
C THR A 51 0.82 16.40 9.20
N VAL A 52 0.47 15.11 9.26
CA VAL A 52 -0.60 14.50 8.48
C VAL A 52 -1.61 13.89 9.46
N ARG A 53 -2.91 13.86 9.10
CA ARG A 53 -3.88 13.22 9.99
C ARG A 53 -3.53 11.74 10.09
N LYS A 54 -3.37 11.26 11.33
CA LYS A 54 -3.05 9.87 11.63
C LYS A 54 -4.00 8.92 10.88
N GLY A 55 -3.44 7.89 10.24
CA GLY A 55 -4.20 6.90 9.48
C GLY A 55 -4.63 7.34 8.07
N GLN A 56 -4.25 8.54 7.61
CA GLN A 56 -4.43 8.88 6.20
C GLN A 56 -3.43 8.10 5.33
N PRO A 57 -3.85 7.60 4.16
CA PRO A 57 -2.94 6.97 3.22
C PRO A 57 -2.01 8.02 2.63
N VAL A 58 -0.72 7.71 2.60
CA VAL A 58 0.36 8.54 2.04
C VAL A 58 1.21 7.70 1.10
N LEU A 59 1.87 8.35 0.15
CA LEU A 59 2.90 7.71 -0.69
C LEU A 59 4.26 7.81 0.00
N ARG A 60 4.90 6.67 0.22
CA ARG A 60 6.24 6.57 0.79
C ARG A 60 7.21 6.12 -0.30
N LEU A 61 8.30 6.88 -0.45
CA LEU A 61 9.42 6.52 -1.31
C LEU A 61 10.44 5.72 -0.49
N ILE A 62 10.88 4.60 -1.03
CA ILE A 62 11.98 3.80 -0.51
C ILE A 62 13.15 3.98 -1.46
N LEU A 63 14.26 4.49 -0.92
CA LEU A 63 15.49 4.63 -1.67
C LEU A 63 16.18 3.27 -1.79
N PRO A 64 16.85 2.98 -2.91
CA PRO A 64 17.73 1.83 -3.00
C PRO A 64 18.87 1.97 -1.98
N GLU A 65 19.21 0.88 -1.30
CA GLU A 65 20.44 0.79 -0.51
C GLU A 65 21.64 0.92 -1.47
N GLY A 66 22.56 1.82 -1.14
CA GLY A 66 23.76 2.13 -1.93
C GLY A 66 24.95 1.25 -1.57
#